data_AF-A0AAW0XKA3-F1
#
_entry.id   AF-A0AAW0XKA3-F1
#
_cell.length_a   1.000
_cell.length_b   1.000
_cell.length_c   1.000
_cell.angle_alpha   90.00
_cell.angle_beta   90.00
_cell.angle_gamma   90.00
#
_symmetry.space_group_name_H-M   'P 1'
#
loop_
_entity.id
_entity.type
_entity.pdbx_description
1 polymer ?
#
loop_
_entity_poly.entity_id
_entity_poly.type
_entity_poly.pdbx_seq_one_letter_code
_entity_poly.pdbx_strand_id
1 'polypeptide(L)'
;GCVVVDELCLVPEEIPNYEAIKSLHSQLDDDHSGDIDVAESVDFLKEELQYAKGYEKRQKVFHYNNDQYISVRELWHIWKKSEVHNWTVDQTVAWLAESVELQQYARNFYENAVNGSVLPSTVLSVISTRTERRNSRYIIERLAANNEQFLTKVLGIKDPKHRSKITIKAMDVVLFGPPKGQKNGDDPVYL
;
A
#
# COMPACT_ATOMS: atom_id res chain seq x y z
N GLY A 1 -8.03 -19.38 16.43
CA GLY A 1 -9.12 -19.59 15.47
C GLY A 1 -9.19 -18.39 14.56
N CYS A 2 -9.54 -18.56 13.29
CA CYS A 2 -9.68 -17.43 12.37
C CYS A 2 -11.07 -16.77 12.51
N VAL A 3 -11.14 -15.52 12.09
CA VAL A 3 -12.36 -14.75 11.89
C VAL A 3 -12.69 -14.80 10.40
N VAL A 4 -13.95 -15.09 10.06
CA VAL A 4 -14.39 -15.06 8.66
C VAL A 4 -14.79 -13.64 8.29
N VAL A 5 -14.07 -13.03 7.34
CA VAL A 5 -14.33 -11.70 6.78
C VAL A 5 -14.31 -11.83 5.26
N ASP A 6 -15.37 -11.37 4.56
CA ASP A 6 -15.50 -11.47 3.10
C ASP A 6 -15.13 -12.87 2.56
N GLU A 7 -15.67 -13.93 3.19
CA GLU A 7 -15.41 -15.35 2.86
C GLU A 7 -13.94 -15.81 3.03
N LEU A 8 -13.09 -14.99 3.64
CA LEU A 8 -11.71 -15.33 4.01
C LEU A 8 -11.61 -15.65 5.50
N CYS A 9 -10.93 -16.76 5.80
CA CYS A 9 -10.55 -17.14 7.16
C CYS A 9 -9.25 -16.41 7.55
N LEU A 10 -9.39 -15.23 8.16
CA LEU A 10 -8.28 -14.36 8.58
C LEU A 10 -7.93 -14.56 10.05
N VAL A 11 -6.65 -14.55 10.41
CA VAL A 11 -6.28 -14.44 11.83
C VAL A 11 -6.52 -13.00 12.32
N PRO A 12 -6.80 -12.76 13.61
CA PRO A 12 -7.12 -11.42 14.12
C PRO A 12 -6.08 -10.35 13.77
N GLU A 13 -4.81 -10.73 13.69
CA GLU A 13 -3.70 -9.84 13.36
C GLU A 13 -3.69 -9.40 11.88
N GLU A 14 -4.35 -10.15 11.00
CA GLU A 14 -4.44 -9.84 9.57
C GLU A 14 -5.60 -8.90 9.24
N ILE A 15 -6.63 -8.86 10.07
CA ILE A 15 -7.84 -8.06 9.83
C ILE A 15 -7.51 -6.59 9.53
N PRO A 16 -6.66 -5.88 10.30
CA PRO A 16 -6.38 -4.47 10.01
C PRO A 16 -5.69 -4.26 8.65
N ASN A 17 -4.85 -5.20 8.23
CA ASN A 17 -4.16 -5.12 6.95
C ASN A 17 -5.08 -5.49 5.79
N TYR A 18 -5.99 -6.45 5.97
CA TYR A 18 -7.01 -6.77 4.99
C TYR A 18 -7.95 -5.58 4.76
N GLU A 19 -8.41 -4.93 5.83
CA GLU A 19 -9.23 -3.71 5.73
C GLU A 19 -8.48 -2.57 5.02
N ALA A 20 -7.18 -2.43 5.27
CA ALA A 20 -6.35 -1.45 4.57
C ALA A 20 -6.24 -1.76 3.06
N ILE A 21 -6.09 -3.04 2.69
CA ILE A 21 -6.09 -3.48 1.29
C ILE A 21 -7.46 -3.25 0.64
N LYS A 22 -8.56 -3.54 1.35
CA LYS A 22 -9.92 -3.26 0.87
C LYS A 22 -10.16 -1.76 0.64
N SER A 23 -9.68 -0.92 1.56
CA SER A 23 -9.75 0.53 1.41
C SER A 23 -8.86 1.05 0.27
N LEU A 24 -7.74 0.38 -0.01
CA LEU A 24 -6.90 0.71 -1.15
C LEU A 24 -7.55 0.28 -2.47
N HIS A 25 -8.12 -0.92 -2.51
CA HIS A 25 -8.86 -1.44 -3.66
C HIS A 25 -9.98 -0.48 -4.09
N SER A 26 -10.80 -0.05 -3.13
CA SER A 26 -11.88 0.92 -3.35
C SER A 26 -11.44 2.31 -3.83
N GLN A 27 -10.15 2.67 -3.73
CA GLN A 27 -9.65 3.91 -4.33
C GLN A 27 -9.24 3.74 -5.79
N LEU A 28 -8.97 2.51 -6.22
CA LEU A 28 -8.62 2.19 -7.59
C LEU A 28 -9.90 1.88 -8.39
N ASP A 29 -10.85 1.15 -7.81
CA ASP A 29 -12.18 0.82 -8.36
C ASP A 29 -13.07 2.10 -8.38
N ASP A 30 -12.93 2.91 -9.43
CA ASP A 30 -13.58 4.23 -9.55
C ASP A 30 -15.06 4.09 -9.95
N ASP A 31 -15.38 3.06 -10.75
CA ASP A 31 -16.76 2.77 -11.14
C ASP A 31 -17.55 1.94 -10.10
N HIS A 32 -16.88 1.47 -9.05
CA HIS A 32 -17.43 0.68 -7.94
C HIS A 32 -18.06 -0.64 -8.43
N SER A 33 -17.50 -1.23 -9.48
CA SER A 33 -17.94 -2.52 -10.02
C SER A 33 -17.61 -3.70 -9.09
N GLY A 34 -16.67 -3.51 -8.16
CA GLY A 34 -16.18 -4.53 -7.23
C GLY A 34 -14.82 -5.13 -7.65
N ASP A 35 -14.31 -4.75 -8.81
CA ASP A 35 -13.06 -5.21 -9.39
C ASP A 35 -12.27 -4.03 -9.97
N ILE A 36 -10.94 -4.07 -9.87
CA ILE A 36 -10.09 -3.05 -10.51
C ILE A 36 -9.76 -3.49 -11.92
N ASP A 37 -10.10 -2.66 -12.90
CA ASP A 37 -9.77 -2.91 -14.30
C ASP A 37 -8.41 -2.30 -14.74
N VAL A 38 -8.02 -2.61 -15.98
CA VAL A 38 -6.76 -2.12 -16.57
C VAL A 38 -6.73 -0.60 -16.70
N ALA A 39 -7.84 0.04 -17.06
CA ALA A 39 -7.89 1.49 -17.21
C ALA A 39 -7.79 2.17 -15.84
N GLU A 40 -8.55 1.69 -14.86
CA GLU A 40 -8.55 2.18 -13.48
C GLU A 40 -7.16 2.10 -12.83
N SER A 41 -6.46 0.98 -12.97
CA SER A 41 -5.10 0.85 -12.45
C SER A 41 -4.10 1.81 -13.12
N VAL A 42 -4.27 2.09 -14.41
CA VAL A 42 -3.44 3.05 -15.16
C VAL A 42 -3.72 4.49 -14.72
N ASP A 43 -4.99 4.83 -14.53
CA ASP A 43 -5.39 6.17 -14.12
C ASP A 43 -4.91 6.45 -12.69
N PHE A 44 -5.02 5.46 -11.79
CA PHE A 44 -4.44 5.56 -10.45
C PHE A 44 -2.92 5.80 -10.47
N LEU A 45 -2.18 5.06 -11.31
CA LEU A 45 -0.73 5.23 -11.47
C LEU A 45 -0.34 6.64 -11.94
N LYS A 46 -1.13 7.23 -12.83
CA LYS A 46 -0.86 8.56 -13.40
C LYS A 46 -1.30 9.69 -12.48
N GLU A 47 -2.48 9.60 -11.90
CA GLU A 47 -3.11 10.70 -11.17
C GLU A 47 -2.70 10.73 -9.70
N GLU A 48 -2.75 9.60 -9.01
CA GLU A 48 -2.47 9.53 -7.58
C GLU A 48 -0.99 9.28 -7.28
N LEU A 49 -0.33 8.40 -8.05
CA LEU A 49 1.10 8.12 -7.88
C LEU A 49 2.01 8.99 -8.76
N GLN A 50 1.44 9.84 -9.61
CA GLN A 50 2.15 10.83 -10.44
C GLN A 50 3.25 10.23 -11.35
N TYR A 51 3.07 9.00 -11.83
CA TYR A 51 4.00 8.40 -12.76
C TYR A 51 3.89 9.05 -14.15
N ALA A 52 4.95 9.76 -14.56
CA ALA A 52 5.03 10.31 -15.92
C ALA A 52 5.40 9.25 -16.98
N LYS A 53 6.18 8.23 -16.61
CA LYS A 53 6.67 7.14 -17.50
C LYS A 53 6.95 5.87 -16.70
N GLY A 54 6.95 4.71 -17.35
CA GLY A 54 7.32 3.43 -16.74
C GLY A 54 6.20 2.75 -15.94
N TYR A 55 5.01 3.36 -15.93
CA TYR A 55 3.80 2.80 -15.32
C TYR A 55 3.36 1.51 -16.02
N GLU A 56 3.71 1.30 -17.29
CA GLU A 56 3.37 0.09 -18.05
C GLU A 56 3.99 -1.16 -17.41
N LYS A 57 5.17 -1.04 -16.79
CA LYS A 57 5.79 -2.14 -16.05
C LYS A 57 5.05 -2.44 -14.75
N ARG A 58 4.54 -1.41 -14.07
CA ARG A 58 3.78 -1.53 -12.82
C ARG A 58 2.40 -2.13 -13.08
N GLN A 59 1.71 -1.63 -14.10
CA GLN A 59 0.43 -2.15 -14.58
C GLN A 59 0.52 -3.63 -14.98
N LYS A 60 1.57 -4.05 -15.71
CA LYS A 60 1.77 -5.46 -16.07
C LYS A 60 2.02 -6.39 -14.88
N VAL A 61 2.60 -5.87 -13.79
CA VAL A 61 2.77 -6.64 -12.55
C VAL A 61 1.44 -6.80 -11.83
N PHE A 62 0.60 -5.76 -11.86
CA PHE A 62 -0.71 -5.76 -11.25
C PHE A 62 -1.67 -6.73 -11.97
N HIS A 63 -1.80 -6.59 -13.29
CA HIS A 63 -2.62 -7.44 -14.16
C HIS A 63 -1.81 -8.64 -14.70
N TYR A 64 -1.28 -9.46 -13.80
CA TYR A 64 -0.50 -10.64 -14.15
C TYR A 64 -1.35 -11.68 -14.91
N ASN A 65 -0.74 -12.46 -15.83
CA ASN A 65 -1.44 -13.45 -16.67
C ASN A 65 -2.63 -12.91 -17.48
N ASN A 66 -2.61 -11.61 -17.81
CA ASN A 66 -3.65 -10.94 -18.58
C ASN A 66 -5.01 -10.88 -17.86
N ASP A 67 -4.98 -10.97 -16.54
CA ASP A 67 -6.14 -10.74 -15.68
C ASP A 67 -6.64 -9.30 -15.89
N GLN A 68 -7.88 -9.16 -16.33
CA GLN A 68 -8.47 -7.85 -16.64
C GLN A 68 -9.12 -7.20 -15.43
N TYR A 69 -9.39 -7.96 -14.36
CA TYR A 69 -10.22 -7.54 -13.25
C TYR A 69 -9.63 -8.08 -11.95
N ILE A 70 -9.27 -7.20 -11.03
CA ILE A 70 -8.66 -7.61 -9.76
C ILE A 70 -9.65 -7.36 -8.63
N SER A 71 -10.16 -8.42 -8.04
CA SER A 71 -11.03 -8.34 -6.87
C SER A 71 -10.25 -7.97 -5.60
N VAL A 72 -10.94 -7.51 -4.54
CA VAL A 72 -10.35 -7.29 -3.20
C VAL A 72 -9.60 -8.54 -2.72
N ARG A 73 -10.19 -9.71 -2.96
CA ARG A 73 -9.62 -11.01 -2.56
C ARG A 73 -8.32 -11.28 -3.29
N GLU A 74 -8.28 -11.08 -4.60
CA GLU A 74 -7.04 -11.29 -5.38
C GLU A 74 -5.96 -10.32 -4.96
N LEU A 75 -6.30 -9.04 -4.75
CA LEU A 75 -5.35 -8.04 -4.27
C LEU A 75 -4.72 -8.44 -2.92
N TRP A 76 -5.53 -8.93 -1.98
CA TRP A 76 -5.03 -9.46 -0.72
C TRP A 76 -4.03 -10.61 -0.91
N HIS A 77 -4.33 -11.57 -1.79
CA HIS A 77 -3.45 -12.70 -2.05
C HIS A 77 -2.16 -12.28 -2.77
N ILE A 78 -2.24 -11.31 -3.69
CA ILE A 78 -1.07 -10.73 -4.38
C ILE A 78 -0.16 -10.07 -3.35
N TRP A 79 -0.71 -9.22 -2.47
CA TRP A 79 0.03 -8.58 -1.39
C TRP A 79 0.71 -9.61 -0.48
N LYS A 80 -0.03 -10.61 0.03
CA LYS A 80 0.49 -11.65 0.92
C LYS A 80 1.65 -12.46 0.32
N LYS A 81 1.66 -12.64 -1.00
CA LYS A 81 2.71 -13.37 -1.73
C LYS A 81 3.85 -12.47 -2.22
N SER A 82 3.72 -11.16 -2.08
CA SER A 82 4.73 -10.20 -2.54
C SER A 82 6.02 -10.28 -1.73
N GLU A 83 7.12 -9.84 -2.34
CA GLU A 83 8.40 -9.62 -1.63
C GLU A 83 8.23 -8.59 -0.50
N VAL A 84 7.45 -7.54 -0.75
CA VAL A 84 7.27 -6.41 0.15
C VAL A 84 6.62 -6.84 1.46
N HIS A 85 5.66 -7.77 1.43
CA HIS A 85 5.08 -8.34 2.65
C HIS A 85 6.14 -8.98 3.56
N ASN A 86 7.20 -9.55 2.97
CA ASN A 86 8.26 -10.25 3.67
C ASN A 86 9.46 -9.36 4.02
N TRP A 87 9.39 -8.05 3.78
CA TRP A 87 10.48 -7.15 4.14
C TRP A 87 10.75 -7.15 5.64
N THR A 88 12.02 -7.21 6.01
CA THR A 88 12.49 -7.00 7.38
C THR A 88 12.40 -5.52 7.78
N VAL A 89 12.61 -5.22 9.07
CA VAL A 89 12.69 -3.85 9.56
C VAL A 89 13.85 -3.08 8.90
N ASP A 90 14.98 -3.75 8.63
CA ASP A 90 16.10 -3.12 7.93
C ASP A 90 15.71 -2.72 6.49
N GLN A 91 14.96 -3.59 5.79
CA GLN A 91 14.51 -3.33 4.43
C GLN A 91 13.48 -2.21 4.36
N THR A 92 12.53 -2.13 5.31
CA THR A 92 11.60 -1.00 5.38
C THR A 92 12.30 0.30 5.76
N VAL A 93 13.32 0.27 6.62
CA VAL A 93 14.13 1.45 6.94
C VAL A 93 14.97 1.90 5.74
N ALA A 94 15.56 0.97 5.00
CA ALA A 94 16.27 1.28 3.75
C ALA A 94 15.33 1.92 2.73
N TRP A 95 14.14 1.34 2.54
CA TRP A 95 13.09 1.93 1.69
C TRP A 95 12.70 3.35 2.15
N LEU A 96 12.50 3.57 3.46
CA LEU A 96 12.19 4.87 4.03
C LEU A 96 13.30 5.91 3.74
N ALA A 97 14.56 5.50 3.82
CA ALA A 97 15.70 6.38 3.58
C ALA A 97 15.94 6.67 2.09
N GLU A 98 15.88 5.64 1.23
CA GLU A 98 16.31 5.73 -0.16
C GLU A 98 15.17 6.07 -1.12
N SER A 99 13.97 5.54 -0.87
CA SER A 99 12.82 5.71 -1.77
C SER A 99 11.86 6.79 -1.30
N VAL A 100 11.71 6.94 0.02
CA VAL A 100 10.87 7.98 0.63
C VAL A 100 11.69 9.22 0.99
N GLU A 101 13.02 9.10 1.17
CA GLU A 101 13.92 10.19 1.55
C GLU A 101 13.53 10.82 2.90
N LEU A 102 13.13 9.99 3.87
CA LEU A 102 12.72 10.40 5.21
C LEU A 102 13.43 9.59 6.31
N GLN A 103 14.75 9.42 6.17
CA GLN A 103 15.60 8.66 7.08
C GLN A 103 15.53 9.14 8.54
N GLN A 104 15.11 10.38 8.80
CA GLN A 104 14.95 10.90 10.15
C GLN A 104 13.95 10.10 11.01
N TYR A 105 13.04 9.33 10.39
CA TYR A 105 12.08 8.46 11.10
C TYR A 105 12.58 7.02 11.27
N ALA A 106 13.79 6.69 10.82
CA ALA A 106 14.34 5.34 10.90
C ALA A 106 14.32 4.77 12.31
N ARG A 107 14.66 5.60 13.31
CA ARG A 107 14.61 5.19 14.72
C ARG A 107 13.21 4.74 15.15
N ASN A 108 12.17 5.51 14.79
CA ASN A 108 10.79 5.15 15.09
C ASN A 108 10.36 3.85 14.39
N PHE A 109 10.85 3.59 13.17
CA PHE A 109 10.60 2.34 12.46
C PHE A 109 11.21 1.14 13.18
N TYR A 110 12.46 1.27 13.66
CA TYR A 110 13.11 0.24 14.47
C TYR A 110 12.39 -0.01 15.79
N GLU A 111 12.12 1.05 16.56
CA GLU A 111 11.49 0.97 17.88
C GLU A 111 10.08 0.36 17.83
N ASN A 112 9.36 0.55 16.72
CA ASN A 112 8.02 -0.01 16.51
C ASN A 112 7.99 -1.27 15.63
N ALA A 113 9.15 -1.86 15.34
CA ALA A 113 9.29 -3.07 14.52
C ALA A 113 8.52 -3.01 13.18
N VAL A 114 8.57 -1.85 12.51
CA VAL A 114 7.87 -1.63 11.25
C VAL A 114 8.50 -2.49 10.16
N ASN A 115 7.85 -3.57 9.78
CA ASN A 115 8.29 -4.49 8.72
C ASN A 115 7.30 -4.47 7.54
N GLY A 116 7.57 -5.29 6.52
CA GLY A 116 6.75 -5.38 5.32
C GLY A 116 5.26 -5.60 5.59
N SER A 117 4.95 -6.51 6.51
CA SER A 117 3.57 -6.95 6.79
C SER A 117 2.65 -5.85 7.34
N VAL A 118 3.21 -4.76 7.89
CA VAL A 118 2.43 -3.65 8.46
C VAL A 118 2.31 -2.44 7.52
N LEU A 119 2.91 -2.50 6.32
CA LEU A 119 2.84 -1.40 5.35
C LEU A 119 1.41 -1.04 4.90
N PRO A 120 0.49 -1.99 4.67
CA PRO A 120 -0.90 -1.64 4.34
C PRO A 120 -1.54 -0.77 5.42
N SER A 121 -1.28 -1.04 6.69
CA SER A 121 -1.78 -0.22 7.80
C SER A 121 -1.31 1.24 7.76
N THR A 122 -0.14 1.52 7.16
CA THR A 122 0.33 2.91 6.98
C THR A 122 -0.52 3.70 5.97
N VAL A 123 -1.01 3.00 4.92
CA VAL A 123 -1.84 3.53 3.84
C VAL A 123 -3.22 3.96 4.36
N LEU A 124 -3.82 3.14 5.22
CA LEU A 124 -5.12 3.41 5.85
C LEU A 124 -5.15 4.75 6.63
N SER A 125 -4.01 5.18 7.20
CA SER A 125 -3.95 6.36 8.07
C SER A 125 -4.21 7.71 7.38
N VAL A 126 -4.11 7.80 6.05
CA VAL A 126 -4.30 9.05 5.30
C VAL A 126 -5.62 9.08 4.53
N ILE A 127 -6.13 7.92 4.12
CA ILE A 127 -7.35 7.81 3.30
C ILE A 127 -8.55 8.41 4.04
N SER A 128 -8.66 8.16 5.35
CA SER A 128 -9.72 8.72 6.22
C SER A 128 -9.73 10.27 6.25
N THR A 129 -8.61 10.94 5.94
CA THR A 129 -8.53 12.41 5.95
C THR A 129 -8.84 13.09 4.61
N ARG A 130 -8.86 12.33 3.50
CA ARG A 130 -9.03 12.88 2.13
C ARG A 130 -10.49 12.78 1.65
N THR A 131 -11.31 11.97 2.31
CA THR A 131 -12.71 11.69 1.96
C THR A 131 -13.68 12.86 2.18
N GLU A 132 -13.26 13.95 2.84
CA GLU A 132 -14.10 15.14 2.99
C GLU A 132 -14.23 15.98 1.69
N ARG A 133 -13.43 15.72 0.64
CA ARG A 133 -13.39 16.57 -0.57
C ARG A 133 -14.06 16.03 -1.82
N ARG A 134 -14.49 14.76 -1.86
CA ARG A 134 -15.28 14.22 -2.97
C ARG A 134 -16.56 13.62 -2.41
N ASN A 135 -17.68 14.24 -2.73
CA ASN A 135 -19.03 13.83 -2.34
C ASN A 135 -19.35 12.43 -2.89
N SER A 136 -19.08 11.37 -2.13
CA SER A 136 -19.94 10.17 -2.09
C SER A 136 -19.62 9.32 -0.87
N ARG A 137 -20.66 8.93 -0.15
CA ARG A 137 -20.63 8.23 1.14
C ARG A 137 -20.22 6.77 0.94
N TYR A 138 -19.06 6.38 1.46
CA TYR A 138 -18.84 5.03 1.98
C TYR A 138 -18.35 5.13 3.42
N ILE A 139 -19.06 4.44 4.31
CA ILE A 139 -18.84 4.42 5.75
C ILE A 139 -17.54 3.63 6.01
N ILE A 140 -16.39 4.30 6.00
CA ILE A 140 -15.13 3.81 6.57
C ILE A 140 -15.03 4.21 8.07
N GLU A 141 -16.10 4.76 8.64
CA GLU A 141 -16.01 5.55 9.87
C GLU A 141 -16.03 4.74 11.18
N ARG A 142 -16.31 3.42 11.18
CA ARG A 142 -16.54 2.69 12.44
C ARG A 142 -15.44 1.73 12.89
N LEU A 143 -14.47 1.39 12.03
CA LEU A 143 -13.37 0.48 12.40
C LEU A 143 -11.97 1.00 12.03
N ALA A 144 -11.86 2.03 11.17
CA ALA A 144 -10.59 2.72 10.87
C ALA A 144 -10.03 3.50 12.07
N ALA A 145 -10.88 3.86 13.05
CA ALA A 145 -10.53 4.61 14.25
C ALA A 145 -9.39 4.00 15.10
N ASN A 146 -9.19 2.68 15.02
CA ASN A 146 -8.15 2.00 15.81
C ASN A 146 -6.75 2.09 15.16
N ASN A 147 -6.66 2.35 13.85
CA ASN A 147 -5.40 2.44 13.10
C ASN A 147 -5.15 3.84 12.49
N GLU A 148 -6.14 4.73 12.60
CA GLU A 148 -6.23 6.09 12.02
C GLU A 148 -5.12 7.07 12.38
N GLN A 149 -4.16 6.65 13.20
CA GLN A 149 -3.06 7.49 13.62
C GLN A 149 -1.76 6.71 13.71
N PHE A 150 -1.59 5.58 13.00
CA PHE A 150 -0.33 4.83 13.04
C PHE A 150 0.89 5.74 12.76
N LEU A 151 0.87 6.52 11.67
CA LEU A 151 1.95 7.46 11.36
C LEU A 151 2.13 8.54 12.45
N THR A 152 1.06 9.01 13.09
CA THR A 152 1.11 10.16 14.02
C THR A 152 1.27 9.78 15.49
N LYS A 153 0.47 8.84 15.99
CA LYS A 153 0.51 8.31 17.37
C LYS A 153 1.65 7.31 17.59
N VAL A 154 1.91 6.41 16.63
CA VAL A 154 2.90 5.35 16.81
C VAL A 154 4.27 5.79 16.29
N LEU A 155 4.33 6.26 15.05
CA LEU A 155 5.61 6.67 14.43
C LEU A 155 5.99 8.13 14.68
N GLY A 156 5.13 8.92 15.34
CA GLY A 156 5.43 10.31 15.69
C GLY A 156 5.55 11.29 14.51
N ILE A 157 5.12 10.88 13.32
CA ILE A 157 5.19 11.66 12.08
C ILE A 157 4.02 12.64 12.06
N LYS A 158 4.30 13.86 12.50
CA LYS A 158 3.31 14.95 12.60
C LYS A 158 3.21 15.79 11.33
N ASP A 159 4.28 15.88 10.55
CA ASP A 159 4.31 16.68 9.32
C ASP A 159 3.37 16.07 8.26
N PRO A 160 2.32 16.81 7.81
CA PRO A 160 1.39 16.30 6.80
C PRO A 160 2.06 15.95 5.47
N LYS A 161 3.12 16.65 5.05
CA LYS A 161 3.84 16.37 3.81
C LYS A 161 4.58 15.04 3.92
N HIS A 162 5.21 14.77 5.06
CA HIS A 162 5.90 13.50 5.29
C HIS A 162 4.92 12.33 5.33
N ARG A 163 3.77 12.50 5.99
CA ARG A 163 2.71 11.47 5.99
C ARG A 163 2.20 11.17 4.59
N SER A 164 1.93 12.21 3.80
CA SER A 164 1.50 12.06 2.40
C SER A 164 2.56 11.30 1.57
N LYS A 165 3.84 11.71 1.68
CA LYS A 165 4.94 11.06 0.95
C LYS A 165 5.10 9.58 1.31
N ILE A 166 5.07 9.23 2.59
CA ILE A 166 5.12 7.82 3.06
C ILE A 166 3.94 7.05 2.51
N THR A 167 2.74 7.62 2.55
CA THR A 167 1.51 6.94 2.11
C THR A 167 1.53 6.65 0.62
N ILE A 168 1.85 7.64 -0.22
CA ILE A 168 1.95 7.47 -1.68
C ILE A 168 3.00 6.40 -2.01
N LYS A 169 4.16 6.42 -1.35
CA LYS A 169 5.21 5.41 -1.55
C LYS A 169 4.80 4.03 -1.03
N ALA A 170 4.04 3.97 0.06
CA ALA A 170 3.54 2.72 0.62
C ALA A 170 2.48 2.09 -0.29
N MET A 171 1.57 2.88 -0.86
CA MET A 171 0.62 2.45 -1.88
C MET A 171 1.35 1.83 -3.08
N ASP A 172 2.40 2.49 -3.60
CA ASP A 172 3.20 1.96 -4.72
C ASP A 172 3.81 0.59 -4.40
N VAL A 173 4.44 0.42 -3.24
CA VAL A 173 5.09 -0.86 -2.90
C VAL A 173 4.10 -1.97 -2.52
N VAL A 174 2.96 -1.61 -1.91
CA VAL A 174 1.90 -2.56 -1.58
C VAL A 174 1.21 -3.10 -2.84
N LEU A 175 0.94 -2.24 -3.82
CA LEU A 175 0.28 -2.63 -5.06
C LEU A 175 1.23 -3.28 -6.07
N PHE A 176 2.44 -2.73 -6.20
CA PHE A 176 3.30 -3.03 -7.35
C PHE A 176 4.68 -3.58 -6.98
N GLY A 177 4.93 -3.85 -5.71
CA GLY A 177 6.19 -4.41 -5.22
C GLY A 177 7.33 -3.40 -5.12
N PRO A 178 8.57 -3.85 -4.85
CA PRO A 178 9.71 -2.99 -4.55
C PRO A 178 9.95 -1.91 -5.62
N PRO A 179 10.49 -0.73 -5.24
CA PRO A 179 11.02 0.22 -6.20
C PRO A 179 12.21 -0.38 -6.96
N LYS A 180 12.20 -0.27 -8.29
CA LYS A 180 13.33 -0.74 -9.11
C LYS A 180 14.52 0.21 -8.92
N GLY A 181 15.54 -0.27 -8.23
CA GLY A 181 16.75 0.49 -7.86
C GLY A 181 17.53 -0.14 -6.69
N GLN A 182 16.89 -1.00 -5.89
CA GLN A 182 17.53 -1.71 -4.78
C GLN A 182 18.06 -3.10 -5.19
N LYS A 183 18.88 -3.15 -6.25
CA LYS A 183 19.91 -4.20 -6.32
C LYS A 183 21.22 -3.54 -5.93
N ASN A 184 21.69 -3.83 -4.72
CA ASN A 184 23.13 -3.80 -4.45
C ASN A 184 23.82 -4.59 -5.58
N GLY A 185 24.90 -4.01 -6.11
CA GLY A 185 25.59 -4.39 -7.33
C GLY A 185 25.50 -5.88 -7.66
N ASP A 186 24.93 -6.15 -8.82
CA ASP A 186 25.21 -7.23 -9.76
C ASP A 186 23.92 -7.56 -10.52
N ASP A 187 23.75 -6.91 -11.67
CA ASP A 187 23.25 -7.61 -12.83
C ASP A 187 24.02 -7.11 -14.07
N PRO A 188 24.52 -8.02 -14.93
CA PRO A 188 25.28 -7.65 -16.11
C PRO A 188 24.35 -7.01 -17.13
N VAL A 189 24.93 -6.07 -17.88
CA VAL A 189 24.43 -5.69 -19.20
C VAL A 189 24.32 -6.97 -20.03
N TYR A 190 23.10 -7.34 -20.41
CA TYR A 190 22.89 -8.17 -21.58
C TYR A 190 22.31 -7.28 -22.68
N LEU A 191 23.06 -7.29 -23.79
CA LEU A 191 22.80 -6.66 -25.08
C LEU A 191 21.37 -6.92 -25.59
#